data_AF-A0A3D0YAJ8-F1
#
_entry.id   AF-A0A3D0YAJ8-F1
#
_cell.length_a   1.000
_cell.length_b   1.000
_cell.length_c   1.000
_cell.angle_alpha   90.00
_cell.angle_beta   90.00
_cell.angle_gamma   90.00
#
_symmetry.space_group_name_H-M   'P 1'
#
loop_
_entity.id
_entity.type
_entity.pdbx_description
1 polymer ?
#
loop_
_entity_poly.entity_id
_entity_poly.type
_entity_poly.pdbx_seq_one_letter_code
_entity_poly.pdbx_strand_id
1 'polypeptide(L)'
;MRNNQNQYVHGSLAYKLNTNDEVEKVRKRQRKVNKELFFYRLNLIISIFVVFGMVAGLMTQYSSVAYKQDQLKKIEKEIKLTQDNLYDAKVEVAESMDSSNVHKVATQKLGMVKAADYQMIYIDVPEENYTIKY
;
A
#
# COMPACT_ATOMS: atom_id res chain seq x y z
N MET A 1 -74.42 -3.68 -23.96
CA MET A 1 -75.02 -4.70 -24.85
C MET A 1 -73.89 -5.58 -25.38
N ARG A 2 -73.85 -6.87 -25.04
CA ARG A 2 -72.75 -7.79 -25.37
C ARG A 2 -72.99 -8.39 -26.76
N ASN A 3 -72.11 -8.06 -27.70
CA ASN A 3 -72.13 -8.59 -29.06
C ASN A 3 -71.57 -10.01 -29.03
N ASN A 4 -72.44 -11.02 -29.07
CA ASN A 4 -72.07 -12.44 -29.04
C ASN A 4 -71.91 -12.96 -30.47
N GLN A 5 -70.75 -12.70 -31.08
CA GLN A 5 -70.45 -13.20 -32.42
C GLN A 5 -70.04 -14.68 -32.34
N ASN A 6 -70.93 -15.54 -32.85
CA ASN A 6 -70.81 -16.97 -33.12
C ASN A 6 -69.42 -17.62 -32.94
N GLN A 7 -69.24 -18.31 -31.80
CA GLN A 7 -68.04 -19.08 -31.44
C GLN A 7 -67.97 -20.49 -32.08
N TYR A 8 -68.86 -20.81 -33.02
CA TYR A 8 -68.96 -22.12 -33.65
C TYR A 8 -68.49 -22.09 -35.11
N VAL A 9 -67.94 -23.20 -35.59
CA VAL A 9 -67.55 -23.36 -37.01
C VAL A 9 -68.82 -23.57 -37.83
N HIS A 10 -69.05 -22.74 -38.85
CA HIS A 10 -70.26 -22.76 -39.67
C HIS A 10 -70.51 -24.17 -40.24
N GLY A 11 -71.67 -24.77 -39.94
CA GLY A 11 -72.02 -26.13 -40.38
C GLY A 11 -71.62 -27.27 -39.42
N SER A 12 -71.04 -26.98 -38.25
CA SER A 12 -70.77 -27.96 -37.20
C SER A 12 -71.03 -27.39 -35.80
N LEU A 13 -71.34 -28.24 -34.82
CA LEU A 13 -71.49 -27.84 -33.40
C LEU A 13 -70.13 -27.66 -32.69
N ALA A 14 -69.02 -27.81 -33.41
CA ALA A 14 -67.69 -27.70 -32.83
C ALA A 14 -67.31 -26.24 -32.59
N TYR A 15 -66.75 -25.99 -31.40
CA TYR A 15 -66.21 -24.70 -31.01
C TYR A 15 -64.97 -24.35 -31.85
N LYS A 16 -64.81 -23.08 -32.26
CA LYS A 16 -63.59 -22.63 -32.93
C LYS A 16 -62.41 -22.66 -31.95
N LEU A 17 -61.49 -23.60 -32.13
CA LEU A 17 -60.20 -23.57 -31.44
C LEU A 17 -59.43 -22.31 -31.87
N ASN A 18 -59.21 -21.40 -30.92
CA ASN A 18 -58.43 -20.18 -31.16
C ASN A 18 -56.93 -20.49 -31.04
N THR A 19 -56.37 -21.10 -32.08
CA THR A 19 -54.96 -21.51 -32.15
C THR A 19 -54.00 -20.31 -32.03
N ASN A 20 -54.45 -19.10 -32.38
CA ASN A 20 -53.60 -17.91 -32.35
C ASN A 20 -53.30 -17.43 -30.92
N ASP A 21 -54.25 -17.53 -30.00
CA ASP A 21 -54.07 -17.10 -28.60
C ASP A 21 -53.07 -17.99 -27.85
N GLU A 22 -53.06 -19.29 -28.13
CA GLU A 22 -52.13 -20.24 -27.52
C GLU A 22 -50.70 -20.03 -28.04
N VAL A 23 -50.54 -19.82 -29.35
CA VAL A 23 -49.24 -19.53 -29.97
C VAL A 23 -48.67 -18.20 -29.45
N GLU A 24 -49.51 -17.18 -29.23
CA GLU A 24 -49.07 -15.90 -28.68
C GLU A 24 -48.67 -16.01 -27.20
N LYS A 25 -49.38 -16.81 -26.39
CA LYS A 25 -49.01 -17.09 -25.00
C LYS A 25 -47.69 -17.85 -24.89
N VAL A 26 -47.45 -18.84 -25.76
CA VAL A 26 -46.18 -19.58 -25.82
C VAL A 26 -45.03 -18.65 -26.23
N ARG A 27 -45.23 -17.80 -27.25
CA ARG A 27 -44.23 -16.79 -27.66
C ARG A 27 -43.91 -15.78 -26.56
N LYS A 28 -44.92 -15.31 -25.82
CA LYS A 28 -44.73 -14.41 -24.66
C LYS A 28 -43.97 -15.09 -23.52
N ARG A 29 -44.23 -16.38 -23.25
CA ARG A 29 -43.47 -17.17 -22.26
C ARG A 29 -42.02 -17.37 -22.69
N GLN A 30 -41.77 -17.77 -23.94
CA GLN A 30 -40.41 -17.94 -24.48
C GLN A 30 -39.60 -16.63 -24.45
N ARG A 31 -40.22 -15.49 -24.78
CA ARG A 31 -39.57 -14.17 -24.70
C ARG A 31 -39.21 -13.77 -23.26
N LYS A 32 -40.00 -14.15 -22.25
CA LYS A 32 -39.70 -13.89 -20.83
C LYS A 32 -38.53 -14.76 -20.35
N VAL A 33 -38.54 -16.06 -20.67
CA VAL A 33 -37.45 -16.99 -20.33
C VAL A 33 -36.13 -16.53 -20.94
N ASN A 34 -36.12 -16.09 -22.20
CA ASN A 34 -34.90 -15.60 -22.85
C ASN A 34 -34.34 -14.32 -22.21
N LYS A 35 -35.21 -13.43 -21.69
CA LYS A 35 -34.78 -12.23 -20.97
C LYS A 35 -34.16 -12.58 -19.62
N GLU A 36 -34.79 -13.47 -18.85
CA GLU A 36 -34.25 -13.92 -17.56
C GLU A 36 -32.91 -14.64 -17.71
N LEU A 37 -32.77 -15.50 -18.73
CA LEU A 37 -31.49 -16.14 -19.06
C LEU A 37 -30.43 -15.12 -19.49
N PHE A 38 -30.81 -14.05 -20.20
CA PHE A 38 -29.90 -12.98 -20.57
C PHE A 38 -29.43 -12.18 -19.35
N PHE A 39 -30.34 -11.82 -18.44
CA PHE A 39 -29.98 -11.17 -17.17
C PHE A 39 -29.09 -12.04 -16.30
N TYR A 40 -29.35 -13.35 -16.24
CA TYR A 40 -28.50 -14.29 -15.51
C TYR A 40 -27.09 -14.37 -16.10
N ARG A 41 -26.97 -14.49 -17.43
CA ARG A 41 -25.67 -14.46 -18.14
C ARG A 41 -24.92 -13.15 -17.91
N LEU A 42 -25.63 -12.03 -17.92
CA LEU A 42 -25.06 -10.71 -17.68
C LEU A 42 -24.55 -10.56 -16.24
N ASN A 43 -25.31 -11.03 -15.25
CA ASN A 43 -24.88 -11.05 -13.84
C ASN A 43 -23.65 -11.94 -13.63
N LEU A 44 -23.54 -13.07 -14.33
CA LEU A 44 -22.39 -13.95 -14.25
C LEU A 44 -21.13 -13.26 -14.81
N ILE A 45 -21.26 -12.59 -15.96
CA ILE A 45 -20.18 -11.80 -16.56
C ILE A 45 -19.73 -10.68 -15.61
N ILE A 46 -20.68 -9.93 -15.03
CA ILE A 46 -20.38 -8.87 -14.06
C ILE A 46 -19.66 -9.43 -12.84
N SER A 47 -20.10 -10.57 -12.30
CA SER A 47 -19.43 -11.22 -11.16
C SER A 47 -17.97 -11.57 -11.46
N ILE A 48 -17.69 -12.09 -12.66
CA ILE A 48 -16.32 -12.37 -13.11
C ILE A 48 -15.48 -11.08 -13.18
N PHE A 49 -16.05 -10.00 -13.74
CA PHE A 49 -15.35 -8.71 -13.79
C PHE A 49 -15.10 -8.11 -12.40
N VAL A 50 -16.02 -8.29 -11.45
CA VAL A 50 -15.83 -7.84 -10.06
C VAL A 50 -14.68 -8.58 -9.40
N VAL A 51 -14.66 -9.92 -9.51
CA VAL A 51 -13.57 -10.73 -8.94
C VAL A 51 -12.24 -10.38 -9.60
N PHE A 52 -12.21 -10.27 -10.93
CA PHE A 52 -11.02 -9.89 -11.67
C PHE A 52 -10.53 -8.48 -11.30
N GLY A 53 -11.44 -7.51 -11.17
CA GLY A 53 -11.13 -6.16 -10.73
C GLY A 53 -10.57 -6.12 -9.31
N MET A 54 -11.09 -6.95 -8.41
CA MET A 54 -10.59 -7.07 -7.04
C MET A 54 -9.15 -7.60 -7.03
N VAL A 55 -8.86 -8.65 -7.80
CA VAL A 55 -7.50 -9.21 -7.91
C VAL A 55 -6.53 -8.22 -8.55
N ALA A 56 -6.95 -7.54 -9.62
CA ALA A 56 -6.15 -6.50 -10.27
C ALA A 56 -5.86 -5.32 -9.32
N GLY A 57 -6.84 -4.90 -8.52
CA GLY A 57 -6.67 -3.86 -7.49
C GLY A 57 -5.73 -4.28 -6.37
N LEU A 58 -5.74 -5.54 -5.95
CA LEU A 58 -4.75 -6.06 -5.00
C LEU A 58 -3.34 -6.02 -5.61
N MET A 59 -3.19 -6.41 -6.88
CA MET A 59 -1.89 -6.43 -7.56
C MET A 59 -1.21 -5.05 -7.61
N THR A 60 -1.97 -3.97 -7.83
CA THR A 60 -1.41 -2.61 -7.82
C THR A 60 -0.94 -2.18 -6.44
N GLN A 61 -1.64 -2.60 -5.38
CA GLN A 61 -1.20 -2.37 -4.00
C GLN A 61 0.09 -3.15 -3.69
N TYR A 62 0.18 -4.42 -4.08
CA TYR A 62 1.39 -5.22 -3.89
C TYR A 62 2.62 -4.61 -4.58
N SER A 63 2.47 -4.12 -5.81
CA SER A 63 3.57 -3.44 -6.52
C SER A 63 4.01 -2.16 -5.79
N SER A 64 3.07 -1.37 -5.29
CA SER A 64 3.38 -0.16 -4.50
C SER A 64 4.07 -0.49 -3.18
N VAL A 65 3.64 -1.56 -2.50
CA VAL A 65 4.25 -2.02 -1.25
C VAL A 65 5.69 -2.51 -1.49
N ALA A 66 5.95 -3.26 -2.55
CA ALA A 66 7.29 -3.72 -2.90
C ALA A 66 8.24 -2.53 -3.17
N TYR A 67 7.77 -1.51 -3.88
CA TYR A 67 8.56 -0.30 -4.14
C TYR A 67 8.85 0.48 -2.85
N LYS A 68 7.84 0.65 -1.99
CA LYS A 68 8.00 1.29 -0.67
C LYS A 68 8.97 0.52 0.22
N GLN A 69 8.99 -0.81 0.14
CA GLN A 69 9.89 -1.65 0.91
C GLN A 69 11.36 -1.52 0.47
N ASP A 70 11.62 -1.35 -0.83
CA ASP A 70 12.98 -1.03 -1.32
C ASP A 70 13.45 0.34 -0.82
N GLN A 71 12.57 1.35 -0.86
CA GLN A 71 12.89 2.67 -0.33
C GLN A 71 13.18 2.64 1.18
N LEU A 72 12.39 1.91 1.97
CA LEU A 72 12.63 1.73 3.40
C LEU A 72 13.99 1.10 3.68
N LYS A 73 14.38 0.07 2.91
CA LYS A 73 15.70 -0.55 3.05
C LYS A 73 16.85 0.41 2.71
N LYS A 74 16.68 1.28 1.71
CA LYS A 74 17.68 2.30 1.38
C LYS A 74 17.84 3.31 2.50
N ILE A 75 16.73 3.83 3.02
CA ILE A 75 16.75 4.78 4.14
C ILE A 75 17.38 4.15 5.38
N GLU A 76 17.04 2.90 5.71
CA GLU A 76 17.66 2.19 6.84
C GLU A 76 19.18 2.03 6.66
N LYS A 77 19.63 1.75 5.42
CA LYS A 77 21.05 1.65 5.11
C LYS A 77 21.76 3.00 5.23
N GLU A 78 21.14 4.09 4.78
CA GLU A 78 21.67 5.45 4.92
C GLU A 78 21.78 5.86 6.39
N ILE A 79 20.78 5.53 7.22
CA ILE A 79 20.82 5.77 8.66
C ILE A 79 21.99 5.03 9.31
N LYS A 80 22.16 3.73 9.00
CA LYS A 80 23.28 2.93 9.54
C LYS A 80 24.63 3.51 9.12
N LEU A 81 24.81 3.82 7.83
CA LEU A 81 26.03 4.48 7.34
C LEU A 81 26.32 5.79 8.07
N THR A 82 25.29 6.59 8.32
CA THR A 82 25.45 7.87 9.01
C THR A 82 25.82 7.67 10.48
N GLN A 83 25.24 6.67 11.14
CA GLN A 83 25.57 6.31 12.53
C GLN A 83 27.00 5.77 12.63
N ASP A 84 27.41 4.90 11.71
CA ASP A 84 28.77 4.36 11.65
C ASP A 84 29.79 5.50 11.43
N ASN A 85 29.54 6.39 10.46
CA ASN A 85 30.39 7.56 10.23
C ASN A 85 30.48 8.48 11.45
N LEU A 86 29.37 8.67 12.17
CA LEU A 86 29.38 9.46 13.42
C LEU A 86 30.17 8.76 14.52
N TYR A 87 30.08 7.43 14.62
CA TYR A 87 30.86 6.66 15.57
C TYR A 87 32.35 6.75 15.25
N ASP A 88 32.74 6.51 14.00
CA ASP A 88 34.12 6.59 13.54
C ASP A 88 34.71 7.99 13.77
N ALA A 89 33.97 9.05 13.43
CA ALA A 89 34.39 10.42 13.70
C ALA A 89 34.53 10.71 15.20
N LYS A 90 33.64 10.16 16.04
CA LYS A 90 33.78 10.29 17.50
C LYS A 90 35.01 9.56 18.03
N VAL A 91 35.33 8.39 17.48
CA VAL A 91 36.56 7.66 17.83
C VAL A 91 37.78 8.46 17.40
N GLU A 92 37.82 8.98 16.18
CA GLU A 92 38.92 9.81 15.68
C GLU A 92 39.12 11.09 16.53
N VAL A 93 38.02 11.75 16.92
CA VAL A 93 38.07 12.88 17.85
C VAL A 93 38.61 12.45 19.20
N ALA A 94 38.16 11.32 19.75
CA ALA A 94 38.66 10.81 21.03
C ALA A 94 40.16 10.46 20.96
N GLU A 95 40.61 9.83 19.87
CA GLU A 95 42.03 9.48 19.65
C GLU A 95 42.91 10.73 19.44
N SER A 96 42.40 11.75 18.77
CA SER A 96 43.12 13.02 18.58
C SER A 96 43.14 13.89 19.84
N MET A 97 42.09 13.83 20.66
CA MET A 97 42.01 14.46 21.97
C MET A 97 42.70 13.67 23.08
N ASP A 98 43.17 12.45 22.82
CA ASP A 98 43.92 11.67 23.80
C ASP A 98 45.14 12.48 24.28
N SER A 99 45.31 12.52 25.61
CA SER A 99 46.32 13.33 26.29
C SER A 99 47.73 13.07 25.74
N SER A 100 48.00 11.82 25.34
CA SER A 100 49.27 11.41 24.73
C SER A 100 49.51 12.08 23.37
N ASN A 101 48.50 12.12 22.50
CA ASN A 101 48.58 12.74 21.18
C ASN A 101 48.65 14.26 21.29
N VAL A 102 47.82 14.86 22.15
CA VAL A 102 47.85 16.30 22.44
C VAL A 102 49.22 16.71 22.97
N HIS A 103 49.78 15.94 23.92
CA HIS A 103 51.12 16.20 24.46
C HIS A 103 52.20 16.13 23.38
N LYS A 104 52.16 15.10 22.53
CA LYS A 104 53.10 14.91 21.42
C LYS A 104 53.05 16.04 20.41
N VAL A 105 51.86 16.47 19.99
CA VAL A 105 51.69 17.62 19.07
C VAL A 105 52.17 18.91 19.73
N ALA A 106 51.82 19.15 21.00
CA ALA A 106 52.21 20.34 21.74
C ALA A 106 53.74 20.45 21.88
N THR A 107 54.43 19.37 22.25
CA THR A 107 55.90 19.38 22.40
C THR A 107 56.62 19.36 21.05
N GLN A 108 56.24 18.49 20.11
CA GLN A 108 57.00 18.25 18.88
C GLN A 108 56.70 19.27 17.77
N LYS A 109 55.45 19.71 17.62
CA LYS A 109 55.07 20.67 16.56
C LYS A 109 55.00 22.10 17.06
N LEU A 110 54.51 22.31 18.29
CA LEU A 110 54.30 23.65 18.84
C LEU A 110 55.44 24.10 19.78
N GLY A 111 56.40 23.23 20.08
CA GLY A 111 57.54 23.56 20.95
C GLY A 111 57.15 23.89 22.41
N MET A 112 55.95 23.47 22.83
CA MET A 112 55.43 23.75 24.17
C MET A 112 56.14 22.87 25.20
N VAL A 113 56.36 23.42 26.39
CA VAL A 113 56.97 22.72 27.53
C VAL A 113 55.95 22.66 28.68
N LYS A 114 55.96 21.57 29.45
CA LYS A 114 55.07 21.43 30.62
C LYS A 114 55.33 22.57 31.60
N ALA A 115 54.26 23.23 32.06
CA ALA A 115 54.35 24.28 33.07
C ALA A 115 54.87 23.73 34.40
N ALA A 116 55.59 24.56 35.15
CA ALA A 116 56.06 24.21 36.49
C ALA A 116 54.90 24.24 37.50
N ASP A 117 55.01 23.49 38.60
CA ASP A 117 53.90 23.28 39.55
C ASP A 117 53.31 24.58 40.12
N TYR A 118 54.14 25.62 40.30
CA TYR A 118 53.70 26.93 40.80
C TYR A 118 52.92 27.77 39.78
N GLN A 119 52.89 27.36 38.51
CA GLN A 119 52.17 28.03 37.42
C GLN A 119 50.79 27.40 37.15
N MET A 120 50.41 26.33 37.87
CA MET A 120 49.13 25.66 37.68
C MET A 120 48.04 26.30 38.55
N ILE A 121 46.95 26.75 37.91
CA ILE A 121 45.75 27.24 38.57
C ILE A 121 44.61 26.28 38.24
N TYR A 122 44.04 25.63 39.26
CA TYR A 122 42.89 24.75 39.09
C TYR A 122 41.61 25.58 39.02
N ILE A 123 40.79 25.32 38.00
CA ILE A 123 39.45 25.88 37.85
C ILE A 123 38.43 24.75 37.91
N ASP A 124 37.34 24.95 38.65
CA ASP A 124 36.21 24.01 38.65
C ASP A 124 35.41 24.19 37.36
N VAL A 125 35.33 23.13 36.57
CA VAL A 125 34.50 23.09 35.36
C VAL A 125 33.17 22.44 35.73
N PRO A 126 32.02 23.13 35.58
CA PRO A 126 30.72 22.51 35.82
C PRO A 126 30.47 21.39 34.81
N GLU A 127 30.07 20.22 35.30
CA GLU A 127 29.67 19.09 34.45
C GLU A 127 28.33 19.41 33.75
N GLU A 128 28.39 20.00 32.56
CA GLU A 128 27.21 20.08 31.69
C GLU A 128 26.86 18.66 31.23
N ASN A 129 25.88 18.05 31.89
CA ASN A 129 25.33 16.73 31.62
C ASN A 129 24.71 16.67 30.20
N TYR A 130 25.51 16.39 29.18
CA TYR A 130 25.01 15.96 27.87
C TYR A 130 24.59 14.48 27.94
N THR A 131 23.48 14.21 28.63
CA THR A 131 22.74 12.97 28.42
C THR A 131 21.32 13.29 27.96
N ILE A 132 21.15 13.53 26.66
CA ILE A 132 19.83 13.42 26.04
C ILE A 132 19.59 11.91 25.87
N LYS A 133 18.91 11.30 26.85
CA LYS A 133 18.30 9.98 26.68
C LYS A 133 16.98 10.17 25.92
N TYR A 134 16.87 9.46 24.79
CA TYR A 134 15.64 9.30 24.00
C TYR A 134 14.54 8.61 24.80
#